data_AF-A0A7K2A1J8-F1
#
_entry.id   AF-A0A7K2A1J8-F1
#
_cell.length_a   1.000
_cell.length_b   1.000
_cell.length_c   1.000
_cell.angle_alpha   90.00
_cell.angle_beta   90.00
_cell.angle_gamma   90.00
#
_symmetry.space_group_name_H-M   'P 1'
#
loop_
_entity.id
_entity.type
_entity.pdbx_description
1 polymer ?
#
loop_
_entity_poly.entity_id
_entity_poly.type
_entity_poly.pdbx_seq_one_letter_code
_entity_poly.pdbx_strand_id
1 'polypeptide(L)'
;MRVTSRRDAAFGSRHDCDLDAFAALVEQPTDPADYPLATRITQGVPTYDAAPLAHGPTGDTEHRTALRAELAAALVDGPGIVLLEGAVPPAAVDRASQVFWDLIAAQRAQGGLAGDHFAKPGANDRVWNALEKLAVADPDTFIDYHRSDAVAVACEAWLGPRYQLTEQVNVVNPGGEAQHPHRDYHMGFLTDDEAERFPLQAHRLSPLLTLQGAIAHCDMGTETGPTMYLPHSHKYELGYLAWRRPEFIEYFAQHRVQLPLRTGDAVFFSPAMFHAAGHNRTADVHRIANLLQISSAFGRATEAVDRARMVNAVYPTLRSRVASGLDRAAAANVVASCAEGYAFPTNLDRDQPVDGLAPPSQADLMNRALDEDWPPEQLRQELDQHGERHRSAVGEDDWYRLADAVRAAGTRRAGAELLDAGTVPVGGGIGQPGRRGITVDEMLAEARDGIRRFGPAELAAALETGAGSAPDDQPLVIDIRDRDDRERTGMIPGSISIPLLVLEWRCDPASGATNPAVKSLDQRVVTVCNEGYTSSFAAASLKRLGFEHVADLEGGVEGWGAAGLPLVQPSPPA
;
A
#
# COMPACT_ATOMS: atom_id res chain seq x y z
N MET A 1 -20.71 15.84 26.67
CA MET A 1 -21.25 14.52 27.08
C MET A 1 -21.81 13.65 25.94
N ARG A 2 -22.24 14.20 24.77
CA ARG A 2 -22.68 13.39 23.59
C ARG A 2 -21.55 12.93 22.64
N VAL A 3 -20.37 13.57 22.69
CA VAL A 3 -19.25 13.28 21.77
C VAL A 3 -18.46 12.05 22.24
N THR A 4 -18.28 11.87 23.55
CA THR A 4 -17.63 10.70 24.16
C THR A 4 -18.40 9.42 23.83
N SER A 5 -19.71 9.38 24.05
CA SER A 5 -20.54 8.19 23.75
C SER A 5 -20.55 7.76 22.28
N ARG A 6 -20.31 8.69 21.33
CA ARG A 6 -20.23 8.35 19.89
C ARG A 6 -18.83 7.91 19.48
N ARG A 7 -17.79 8.44 20.13
CA ARG A 7 -16.41 7.99 19.95
C ARG A 7 -16.26 6.56 20.46
N ASP A 8 -16.73 6.29 21.67
CA ASP A 8 -16.62 4.99 22.33
C ASP A 8 -17.41 3.90 21.57
N ALA A 9 -18.39 4.29 20.75
CA ALA A 9 -19.14 3.38 19.88
C ALA A 9 -18.49 3.16 18.50
N ALA A 10 -17.52 3.99 18.10
CA ALA A 10 -16.92 3.98 16.77
C ALA A 10 -15.45 3.51 16.75
N PHE A 11 -14.76 3.56 17.89
CA PHE A 11 -13.37 3.18 18.05
C PHE A 11 -13.25 2.23 19.24
N GLY A 12 -12.41 1.20 19.11
CA GLY A 12 -12.05 0.32 20.23
C GLY A 12 -10.69 0.67 20.81
N SER A 13 -10.49 0.39 22.09
CA SER A 13 -9.19 0.41 22.75
C SER A 13 -8.77 -1.02 23.09
N ARG A 14 -7.45 -1.25 23.20
CA ARG A 14 -6.91 -2.49 23.75
C ARG A 14 -7.46 -2.80 25.13
N HIS A 15 -7.85 -1.78 25.91
CA HIS A 15 -8.44 -1.96 27.23
C HIS A 15 -9.85 -2.55 27.20
N ASP A 16 -10.53 -2.49 26.06
CA ASP A 16 -11.87 -3.05 25.84
C ASP A 16 -11.83 -4.55 25.46
N CYS A 17 -10.63 -5.12 25.27
CA CYS A 17 -10.48 -6.54 24.98
C CYS A 17 -10.95 -7.41 26.17
N ASP A 18 -11.79 -8.39 25.86
CA ASP A 18 -12.48 -9.29 26.77
C ASP A 18 -12.23 -10.73 26.33
N LEU A 19 -11.53 -11.48 27.20
CA LEU A 19 -11.13 -12.86 26.93
C LEU A 19 -12.32 -13.82 26.97
N ASP A 20 -13.33 -13.58 27.82
CA ASP A 20 -14.49 -14.46 27.93
C ASP A 20 -15.37 -14.34 26.68
N ALA A 21 -15.54 -13.12 26.18
CA ALA A 21 -16.21 -12.87 24.90
C ALA A 21 -15.46 -13.50 23.72
N PHE A 22 -14.12 -13.46 23.74
CA PHE A 22 -13.28 -14.13 22.75
C PHE A 22 -13.42 -15.65 22.81
N ALA A 23 -13.33 -16.24 24.01
CA ALA A 23 -13.48 -17.68 24.25
C ALA A 23 -14.82 -18.20 23.71
N ALA A 24 -15.91 -17.48 23.98
CA ALA A 24 -17.25 -17.83 23.48
C ALA A 24 -17.37 -17.83 21.94
N LEU A 25 -16.51 -17.09 21.22
CA LEU A 25 -16.44 -17.13 19.76
C LEU A 25 -15.62 -18.30 19.25
N VAL A 26 -14.47 -18.57 19.87
CA VAL A 26 -13.50 -19.57 19.39
C VAL A 26 -13.86 -21.01 19.76
N GLU A 27 -14.63 -21.21 20.83
CA GLU A 27 -15.11 -22.52 21.26
C GLU A 27 -16.35 -23.01 20.48
N GLN A 28 -16.79 -22.25 19.49
CA GLN A 28 -17.89 -22.67 18.61
C GLN A 28 -17.46 -23.88 17.78
N PRO A 29 -18.29 -24.94 17.72
CA PRO A 29 -17.99 -26.09 16.88
C PRO A 29 -18.26 -25.78 15.40
N THR A 30 -17.43 -26.33 14.53
CA THR A 30 -17.69 -26.39 13.08
C THR A 30 -18.62 -27.58 12.80
N ASP A 31 -19.88 -27.31 12.46
CA ASP A 31 -20.86 -28.36 12.13
C ASP A 31 -20.62 -28.89 10.71
N PRO A 32 -20.35 -30.21 10.52
CA PRO A 32 -20.22 -30.78 9.19
C PRO A 32 -21.46 -30.58 8.28
N ALA A 33 -22.66 -30.39 8.85
CA ALA A 33 -23.87 -30.14 8.08
C ALA A 33 -23.86 -28.81 7.32
N ASP A 34 -23.07 -27.83 7.79
CA ASP A 34 -22.90 -26.53 7.12
C ASP A 34 -21.92 -26.59 5.94
N TYR A 35 -21.16 -27.69 5.82
CA TYR A 35 -20.12 -27.89 4.81
C TYR A 35 -20.29 -29.22 4.05
N PRO A 36 -21.40 -29.42 3.32
CA PRO A 36 -21.69 -30.67 2.63
C PRO A 36 -20.71 -31.03 1.50
N LEU A 37 -19.93 -30.07 0.98
CA LEU A 37 -18.91 -30.31 -0.04
C LEU A 37 -17.54 -30.64 0.58
N ALA A 38 -17.33 -30.38 1.87
CA ALA A 38 -16.13 -30.79 2.57
C ALA A 38 -16.06 -32.32 2.70
N THR A 39 -14.92 -32.90 2.34
CA THR A 39 -14.64 -34.33 2.51
C THR A 39 -14.66 -34.73 3.99
N ARG A 40 -14.18 -33.83 4.87
CA ARG A 40 -14.18 -34.03 6.33
C ARG A 40 -13.95 -32.71 7.09
N ILE A 41 -14.30 -32.71 8.37
CA ILE A 41 -13.86 -31.68 9.33
C ILE A 41 -12.79 -32.29 10.25
N THR A 42 -11.59 -31.70 10.29
CA THR A 42 -10.50 -32.14 11.18
C THR A 42 -10.13 -31.01 12.12
N GLN A 43 -10.25 -31.23 13.43
CA GLN A 43 -10.00 -30.20 14.45
C GLN A 43 -10.74 -28.87 14.18
N GLY A 44 -12.00 -28.94 13.71
CA GLY A 44 -12.79 -27.77 13.36
C GLY A 44 -12.48 -27.15 12.00
N VAL A 45 -11.55 -27.72 11.22
CA VAL A 45 -11.18 -27.21 9.88
C VAL A 45 -11.83 -28.05 8.77
N PRO A 46 -12.69 -27.46 7.92
CA PRO A 46 -13.19 -28.10 6.72
C PRO A 46 -12.06 -28.41 5.73
N THR A 47 -12.02 -29.66 5.29
CA THR A 47 -11.03 -30.19 4.35
C THR A 47 -11.72 -30.66 3.07
N TYR A 48 -11.20 -30.23 1.93
CA TYR A 48 -11.73 -30.55 0.60
C TYR A 48 -10.65 -31.28 -0.21
N ASP A 49 -11.07 -32.25 -1.01
CA ASP A 49 -10.20 -32.87 -2.01
C ASP A 49 -10.16 -31.99 -3.27
N ALA A 50 -8.98 -31.61 -3.74
CA ALA A 50 -8.82 -30.79 -4.94
C ALA A 50 -9.05 -31.57 -6.25
N ALA A 51 -8.94 -32.90 -6.26
CA ALA A 51 -9.06 -33.68 -7.50
C ALA A 51 -10.46 -33.59 -8.15
N PRO A 52 -11.58 -33.67 -7.40
CA PRO A 52 -12.91 -33.37 -7.94
C PRO A 52 -13.07 -31.92 -8.42
N LEU A 53 -12.32 -30.98 -7.84
CA LEU A 53 -12.34 -29.55 -8.22
C LEU A 53 -11.63 -29.31 -9.55
N ALA A 54 -10.49 -29.96 -9.76
CA ALA A 54 -9.68 -29.84 -10.98
C ALA A 54 -10.29 -30.55 -12.22
N HIS A 55 -11.27 -31.41 -12.02
CA HIS A 55 -11.86 -32.28 -13.05
C HIS A 55 -13.38 -32.24 -13.15
N GLY A 56 -14.04 -31.38 -12.38
CA GLY A 56 -15.43 -31.03 -12.63
C GLY A 56 -15.57 -30.58 -14.09
N PRO A 57 -16.67 -30.89 -14.79
CA PRO A 57 -16.86 -30.38 -16.14
C PRO A 57 -16.65 -28.87 -16.06
N THR A 58 -15.79 -28.33 -16.93
CA THR A 58 -15.49 -26.90 -17.11
C THR A 58 -16.72 -26.06 -17.53
N GLY A 59 -17.91 -26.50 -17.13
CA GLY A 59 -19.23 -25.94 -17.37
C GLY A 59 -20.26 -26.25 -16.27
N ASP A 60 -19.96 -27.02 -15.21
CA ASP A 60 -20.88 -27.11 -14.04
C ASP A 60 -20.73 -25.88 -13.16
N THR A 61 -21.31 -24.79 -13.66
CA THR A 61 -21.31 -23.48 -13.01
C THR A 61 -22.06 -23.52 -11.68
N GLU A 62 -22.99 -24.46 -11.50
CA GLU A 62 -23.76 -24.62 -10.27
C GLU A 62 -22.88 -25.22 -9.17
N HIS A 63 -22.15 -26.31 -9.44
CA HIS A 63 -21.23 -26.89 -8.48
C HIS A 63 -20.10 -25.92 -8.09
N ARG A 64 -19.47 -25.23 -9.06
CA ARG A 64 -18.43 -24.22 -8.75
C ARG A 64 -18.99 -23.07 -7.92
N THR A 65 -20.23 -22.65 -8.17
CA THR A 65 -20.87 -21.58 -7.40
C THR A 65 -21.21 -22.04 -5.99
N ALA A 66 -21.72 -23.26 -5.82
CA ALA A 66 -21.97 -23.85 -4.50
C ALA A 66 -20.68 -23.97 -3.68
N LEU A 67 -19.59 -24.45 -4.29
CA LEU A 67 -18.30 -24.53 -3.63
C LEU A 67 -17.76 -23.17 -3.22
N ARG A 68 -17.79 -22.17 -4.11
CA ARG A 68 -17.36 -20.80 -3.75
C ARG A 68 -18.19 -20.24 -2.60
N ALA A 69 -19.50 -20.48 -2.60
CA ALA A 69 -20.37 -20.06 -1.51
C ALA A 69 -20.01 -20.74 -0.18
N GLU A 70 -19.75 -22.05 -0.20
CA GLU A 70 -19.36 -22.82 0.99
C GLU A 70 -17.98 -22.40 1.53
N LEU A 71 -16.98 -22.24 0.64
CA LEU A 71 -15.65 -21.74 1.00
C LEU A 71 -15.72 -20.30 1.56
N ALA A 72 -16.52 -19.43 0.94
CA ALA A 72 -16.75 -18.08 1.43
C ALA A 72 -17.39 -18.10 2.83
N ALA A 73 -18.43 -18.92 3.03
CA ALA A 73 -19.08 -19.08 4.33
C ALA A 73 -18.10 -19.61 5.38
N ALA A 74 -17.25 -20.59 5.04
CA ALA A 74 -16.22 -21.12 5.93
C ALA A 74 -15.21 -20.05 6.36
N LEU A 75 -14.76 -19.20 5.43
CA LEU A 75 -13.75 -18.18 5.67
C LEU A 75 -14.32 -16.93 6.37
N VAL A 76 -15.55 -16.50 6.06
CA VAL A 76 -16.15 -15.26 6.57
C VAL A 76 -16.81 -15.50 7.92
N ASP A 77 -17.85 -16.34 7.96
CA ASP A 77 -18.72 -16.51 9.13
C ASP A 77 -18.38 -17.78 9.94
N GLY A 78 -17.77 -18.76 9.28
CA GLY A 78 -17.43 -20.06 9.80
C GLY A 78 -16.11 -20.10 10.58
N PRO A 79 -15.32 -21.19 10.47
CA PRO A 79 -14.07 -21.37 11.21
C PRO A 79 -12.94 -20.43 10.78
N GLY A 80 -13.07 -19.72 9.65
CA GLY A 80 -12.07 -18.78 9.15
C GLY A 80 -10.88 -19.44 8.45
N ILE A 81 -10.95 -20.76 8.20
CA ILE A 81 -9.87 -21.57 7.62
C ILE A 81 -10.45 -22.74 6.85
N VAL A 82 -9.80 -23.10 5.74
CA VAL A 82 -10.08 -24.30 4.94
C VAL A 82 -8.77 -24.97 4.50
N LEU A 83 -8.81 -26.28 4.32
CA LEU A 83 -7.71 -27.08 3.77
C LEU A 83 -8.13 -27.68 2.42
N LEU A 84 -7.32 -27.49 1.39
CA LEU A 84 -7.46 -28.12 0.08
C LEU A 84 -6.33 -29.13 -0.12
N GLU A 85 -6.68 -30.42 -0.05
CA GLU A 85 -5.72 -31.50 -0.23
C GLU A 85 -5.38 -31.69 -1.71
N GLY A 86 -4.08 -31.84 -2.01
CA GLY A 86 -3.61 -32.01 -3.39
C GLY A 86 -3.89 -30.81 -4.30
N ALA A 87 -3.96 -29.60 -3.73
CA ALA A 87 -4.24 -28.37 -4.46
C ALA A 87 -3.25 -28.12 -5.60
N VAL A 88 -1.97 -28.45 -5.41
CA VAL A 88 -0.93 -28.38 -6.44
C VAL A 88 -0.29 -29.76 -6.62
N PRO A 89 -0.11 -30.25 -7.86
CA PRO A 89 0.54 -31.53 -8.08
C PRO A 89 1.96 -31.59 -7.48
N PRO A 90 2.33 -32.64 -6.73
CA PRO A 90 3.65 -32.73 -6.08
C PRO A 90 4.82 -32.52 -7.05
N ALA A 91 4.73 -33.03 -8.28
CA ALA A 91 5.77 -32.84 -9.29
C ALA A 91 5.99 -31.37 -9.71
N ALA A 92 4.96 -30.52 -9.64
CA ALA A 92 5.10 -29.08 -9.89
C ALA A 92 5.71 -28.39 -8.65
N VAL A 93 5.29 -28.80 -7.46
CA VAL A 93 5.84 -28.32 -6.18
C VAL A 93 7.32 -28.64 -6.06
N ASP A 94 7.75 -29.86 -6.39
CA ASP A 94 9.15 -30.29 -6.33
C ASP A 94 10.05 -29.45 -7.23
N ARG A 95 9.60 -29.14 -8.46
CA ARG A 95 10.34 -28.27 -9.37
C ARG A 95 10.40 -26.83 -8.85
N ALA A 96 9.29 -26.30 -8.34
CA ALA A 96 9.27 -24.96 -7.75
C ALA A 96 10.21 -24.89 -6.51
N SER A 97 10.17 -25.91 -5.65
CA SER A 97 11.09 -26.06 -4.52
C SER A 97 12.55 -26.05 -4.97
N GLN A 98 12.90 -26.77 -6.04
CA GLN A 98 14.26 -26.78 -6.55
C GLN A 98 14.71 -25.37 -6.99
N VAL A 99 13.87 -24.64 -7.73
CA VAL A 99 14.16 -23.24 -8.10
C VAL A 99 14.38 -22.37 -6.86
N PHE A 100 13.55 -22.52 -5.83
CA PHE A 100 13.70 -21.77 -4.58
C PHE A 100 14.97 -22.13 -3.82
N TRP A 101 15.36 -23.40 -3.77
CA TRP A 101 16.63 -23.82 -3.17
C TRP A 101 17.84 -23.28 -3.91
N ASP A 102 17.80 -23.26 -5.24
CA ASP A 102 18.86 -22.69 -6.07
C ASP A 102 18.99 -21.18 -5.82
N LEU A 103 17.86 -20.47 -5.68
CA LEU A 103 17.83 -19.05 -5.32
C LEU A 103 18.42 -18.79 -3.92
N ILE A 104 18.05 -19.59 -2.91
CA ILE A 104 18.60 -19.49 -1.55
C ILE A 104 20.11 -19.73 -1.56
N ALA A 105 20.57 -20.76 -2.28
CA ALA A 105 21.99 -21.06 -2.42
C ALA A 105 22.76 -19.91 -3.08
N ALA A 106 22.20 -19.31 -4.14
CA ALA A 106 22.79 -18.16 -4.81
C ALA A 106 22.86 -16.92 -3.90
N GLN A 107 21.81 -16.63 -3.12
CA GLN A 107 21.80 -15.51 -2.16
C GLN A 107 22.86 -15.67 -1.06
N ARG A 108 22.99 -16.89 -0.53
CA ARG A 108 24.02 -17.23 0.47
C ARG A 108 25.43 -17.05 -0.09
N ALA A 109 25.68 -17.47 -1.33
CA ALA A 109 26.97 -17.30 -1.99
C ALA A 109 27.35 -15.83 -2.20
N GLN A 110 26.35 -14.93 -2.32
CA GLN A 110 26.55 -13.50 -2.48
C GLN A 110 26.63 -12.72 -1.15
N GLY A 111 26.54 -13.39 0.00
CA GLY A 111 26.64 -12.78 1.33
C GLY A 111 25.40 -11.99 1.78
N GLY A 112 24.27 -12.12 1.07
CA GLY A 112 23.03 -11.42 1.39
C GLY A 112 22.09 -12.27 2.24
N LEU A 113 22.17 -12.18 3.57
CA LEU A 113 21.08 -12.61 4.45
C LEU A 113 20.29 -11.35 4.87
N ALA A 114 19.23 -11.03 4.14
CA ALA A 114 18.19 -10.14 4.65
C ALA A 114 17.41 -10.90 5.74
N GLY A 115 17.30 -10.33 6.94
CA GLY A 115 16.68 -11.00 8.08
C GLY A 115 15.19 -11.32 7.90
N ASP A 116 14.70 -12.29 8.69
CA ASP A 116 13.27 -12.56 8.88
C ASP A 116 12.72 -11.57 9.94
N HIS A 117 11.60 -10.90 9.65
CA HIS A 117 10.96 -10.00 10.62
C HIS A 117 10.44 -10.75 11.86
N PHE A 118 10.22 -12.07 11.76
CA PHE A 118 9.57 -12.88 12.79
C PHE A 118 10.48 -13.91 13.47
N ALA A 119 11.76 -14.01 13.08
CA ALA A 119 12.71 -14.96 13.67
C ALA A 119 14.12 -14.37 13.78
N LYS A 120 14.95 -14.96 14.66
CA LYS A 120 16.36 -14.59 14.76
C LYS A 120 17.06 -14.83 13.41
N PRO A 121 17.96 -13.92 12.95
CA PRO A 121 18.71 -14.12 11.71
C PRO A 121 19.40 -15.51 11.68
N GLY A 122 19.15 -16.28 10.62
CA GLY A 122 19.69 -17.64 10.44
C GLY A 122 18.83 -18.78 11.02
N ALA A 123 17.75 -18.48 11.75
CA ALA A 123 16.80 -19.50 12.21
C ALA A 123 15.86 -19.97 11.09
N ASN A 124 15.52 -19.07 10.17
CA ASN A 124 14.69 -19.35 9.00
C ASN A 124 15.37 -18.83 7.73
N ASP A 125 15.13 -19.49 6.59
CA ASP A 125 15.44 -18.94 5.27
C ASP A 125 14.18 -18.39 4.61
N ARG A 126 14.34 -17.32 3.82
CA ARG A 126 13.22 -16.66 3.16
C ARG A 126 13.54 -16.24 1.74
N VAL A 127 12.63 -16.52 0.81
CA VAL A 127 12.66 -15.97 -0.55
C VAL A 127 11.52 -14.97 -0.68
N TRP A 128 11.86 -13.68 -0.60
CA TRP A 128 10.93 -12.58 -0.91
C TRP A 128 10.67 -12.48 -2.41
N ASN A 129 9.51 -11.98 -2.82
CA ASN A 129 9.10 -11.90 -4.22
C ASN A 129 9.32 -13.22 -4.97
N ALA A 130 8.89 -14.34 -4.35
CA ALA A 130 9.07 -15.67 -4.89
C ALA A 130 8.26 -15.85 -6.18
N LEU A 131 7.10 -15.20 -6.26
CA LEU A 131 6.21 -15.21 -7.42
C LEU A 131 6.90 -14.70 -8.69
N GLU A 132 7.43 -13.48 -8.67
CA GLU A 132 8.11 -12.90 -9.84
C GLU A 132 9.37 -13.70 -10.19
N LYS A 133 10.14 -14.11 -9.17
CA LYS A 133 11.37 -14.89 -9.38
C LYS A 133 11.09 -16.21 -10.06
N LEU A 134 10.05 -16.94 -9.64
CA LEU A 134 9.66 -18.20 -10.28
C LEU A 134 9.17 -17.95 -11.72
N ALA A 135 8.32 -16.94 -11.93
CA ALA A 135 7.81 -16.58 -13.25
C ALA A 135 8.93 -16.29 -14.26
N VAL A 136 10.00 -15.62 -13.82
CA VAL A 136 11.14 -15.25 -14.68
C VAL A 136 12.15 -16.39 -14.82
N ALA A 137 12.44 -17.11 -13.74
CA ALA A 137 13.48 -18.14 -13.74
C ALA A 137 13.04 -19.42 -14.48
N ASP A 138 11.78 -19.83 -14.28
CA ASP A 138 11.23 -21.05 -14.89
C ASP A 138 9.73 -20.87 -15.20
N PRO A 139 9.39 -20.26 -16.35
CA PRO A 139 8.01 -20.09 -16.79
C PRO A 139 7.20 -21.39 -16.89
N ASP A 140 7.86 -22.51 -17.18
CA ASP A 140 7.20 -23.79 -17.36
C ASP A 140 6.72 -24.36 -16.02
N THR A 141 7.59 -24.32 -15.02
CA THR A 141 7.23 -24.64 -13.63
C THR A 141 6.22 -23.65 -13.08
N PHE A 142 6.35 -22.35 -13.40
CA PHE A 142 5.35 -21.34 -13.00
C PHE A 142 3.95 -21.71 -13.50
N ILE A 143 3.80 -22.08 -14.78
CA ILE A 143 2.52 -22.48 -15.38
C ILE A 143 1.94 -23.72 -14.68
N ASP A 144 2.75 -24.76 -14.48
CA ASP A 144 2.27 -26.00 -13.88
C ASP A 144 1.86 -25.84 -12.40
N TYR A 145 2.51 -24.90 -11.69
CA TYR A 145 2.20 -24.56 -10.30
C TYR A 145 0.94 -23.69 -10.19
N HIS A 146 0.81 -22.65 -11.02
CA HIS A 146 -0.24 -21.63 -10.90
C HIS A 146 -1.50 -21.91 -11.71
N ARG A 147 -1.53 -22.97 -12.53
CA ARG A 147 -2.76 -23.41 -13.20
C ARG A 147 -3.79 -24.05 -12.27
N SER A 148 -3.47 -24.22 -10.98
CA SER A 148 -4.32 -24.89 -10.00
C SER A 148 -5.69 -24.22 -9.87
N ASP A 149 -6.74 -24.98 -10.20
CA ASP A 149 -8.12 -24.51 -10.03
C ASP A 149 -8.55 -24.46 -8.55
N ALA A 150 -7.97 -25.32 -7.71
CA ALA A 150 -8.20 -25.31 -6.27
C ALA A 150 -7.72 -24.00 -5.62
N VAL A 151 -6.55 -23.50 -6.03
CA VAL A 151 -6.06 -22.19 -5.59
C VAL A 151 -6.97 -21.08 -6.12
N ALA A 152 -7.30 -21.10 -7.41
CA ALA A 152 -8.14 -20.08 -8.03
C ALA A 152 -9.52 -19.98 -7.38
N VAL A 153 -10.19 -21.11 -7.10
CA VAL A 153 -11.53 -21.11 -6.51
C VAL A 153 -11.53 -20.60 -5.07
N ALA A 154 -10.48 -20.87 -4.28
CA ALA A 154 -10.33 -20.29 -2.94
C ALA A 154 -10.16 -18.76 -3.00
N CYS A 155 -9.33 -18.26 -3.93
CA CYS A 155 -9.17 -16.83 -4.16
C CYS A 155 -10.49 -16.17 -4.58
N GLU A 156 -11.19 -16.75 -5.55
CA GLU A 156 -12.48 -16.23 -6.03
C GLU A 156 -13.57 -16.23 -4.96
N ALA A 157 -13.61 -17.26 -4.10
CA ALA A 157 -14.58 -17.36 -3.02
C ALA A 157 -14.46 -16.20 -2.02
N TRP A 158 -13.23 -15.76 -1.71
CA TRP A 158 -12.99 -14.69 -0.76
C TRP A 158 -12.95 -13.29 -1.40
N LEU A 159 -12.20 -13.15 -2.50
CA LEU A 159 -11.83 -11.84 -3.09
C LEU A 159 -12.65 -11.49 -4.33
N GLY A 160 -13.36 -12.46 -4.90
CA GLY A 160 -13.91 -12.36 -6.25
C GLY A 160 -12.84 -12.48 -7.34
N PRO A 161 -13.20 -12.19 -8.60
CA PRO A 161 -12.26 -12.25 -9.72
C PRO A 161 -11.22 -11.12 -9.63
N ARG A 162 -10.15 -11.25 -10.42
CA ARG A 162 -9.08 -10.23 -10.53
C ARG A 162 -8.31 -10.02 -9.22
N TYR A 163 -8.20 -11.07 -8.40
CA TYR A 163 -7.30 -11.09 -7.27
C TYR A 163 -5.85 -10.94 -7.73
N GLN A 164 -4.98 -10.50 -6.82
CA GLN A 164 -3.57 -10.28 -7.08
C GLN A 164 -2.73 -11.15 -6.15
N LEU A 165 -1.97 -12.09 -6.73
CA LEU A 165 -1.10 -12.98 -5.96
C LEU A 165 0.24 -12.32 -5.63
N THR A 166 0.71 -12.52 -4.40
CA THR A 166 2.10 -12.29 -4.00
C THR A 166 2.56 -13.50 -3.19
N GLU A 167 3.83 -13.86 -3.28
CA GLU A 167 4.32 -15.13 -2.73
C GLU A 167 5.69 -15.01 -2.10
N GLN A 168 5.83 -15.68 -0.96
CA GLN A 168 7.05 -15.66 -0.17
C GLN A 168 7.34 -17.06 0.36
N VAL A 169 8.50 -17.60 0.03
CA VAL A 169 8.90 -18.91 0.55
C VAL A 169 9.48 -18.73 1.93
N ASN A 170 8.95 -19.49 2.88
CA ASN A 170 9.45 -19.56 4.24
C ASN A 170 9.97 -20.97 4.54
N VAL A 171 11.19 -21.05 5.05
CA VAL A 171 11.83 -22.29 5.49
C VAL A 171 12.08 -22.21 6.98
N VAL A 172 11.42 -23.07 7.76
CA VAL A 172 11.73 -23.25 9.18
C VAL A 172 12.73 -24.38 9.33
N ASN A 173 13.95 -24.02 9.70
CA ASN A 173 15.06 -24.97 9.86
C ASN A 173 14.83 -25.88 11.08
N PRO A 174 15.48 -27.06 11.12
CA PRO A 174 15.48 -27.93 12.30
C PRO A 174 15.78 -27.15 13.60
N GLY A 175 14.95 -27.32 14.62
CA GLY A 175 15.06 -26.58 15.89
C GLY A 175 14.45 -25.18 15.89
N GLY A 176 13.86 -24.71 14.79
CA GLY A 176 13.23 -23.39 14.67
C GLY A 176 12.14 -23.16 15.72
N GLU A 177 12.23 -22.05 16.47
CA GLU A 177 11.32 -21.70 17.57
C GLU A 177 9.92 -21.31 17.06
N ALA A 178 8.88 -21.64 17.85
CA ALA A 178 7.52 -21.19 17.54
C ALA A 178 7.40 -19.67 17.65
N GLN A 179 6.49 -19.10 16.88
CA GLN A 179 6.15 -17.68 16.95
C GLN A 179 5.03 -17.43 17.97
N HIS A 180 4.90 -16.16 18.36
CA HIS A 180 3.71 -15.67 19.06
C HIS A 180 2.52 -15.58 18.09
N PRO A 181 1.28 -15.75 18.60
CA PRO A 181 0.10 -15.54 17.76
C PRO A 181 0.14 -14.14 17.18
N HIS A 182 -0.34 -13.98 15.96
CA HIS A 182 -0.52 -12.70 15.32
C HIS A 182 -1.72 -12.75 14.38
N ARG A 183 -2.09 -11.57 13.88
CA ARG A 183 -2.94 -11.39 12.71
C ARG A 183 -2.08 -10.80 11.60
N ASP A 184 -2.46 -11.07 10.36
CA ASP A 184 -1.72 -10.62 9.20
C ASP A 184 -2.17 -9.23 8.72
N TYR A 185 -1.57 -8.82 7.60
CA TYR A 185 -1.85 -7.61 6.84
C TYR A 185 -3.38 -7.37 6.66
N HIS A 186 -3.88 -6.13 6.72
CA HIS A 186 -3.16 -4.85 6.75
C HIS A 186 -2.81 -4.38 8.17
N MET A 187 -3.74 -4.55 9.12
CA MET A 187 -3.58 -3.98 10.46
C MET A 187 -2.65 -4.79 11.37
N GLY A 188 -2.32 -6.04 11.03
CA GLY A 188 -1.38 -6.87 11.79
C GLY A 188 0.01 -6.26 11.98
N PHE A 189 0.41 -5.38 11.06
CA PHE A 189 1.71 -4.68 11.08
C PHE A 189 1.70 -3.37 11.88
N LEU A 190 0.53 -2.93 12.36
CA LEU A 190 0.40 -1.70 13.14
C LEU A 190 0.69 -1.98 14.62
N THR A 191 1.29 -0.99 15.28
CA THR A 191 1.33 -0.95 16.75
C THR A 191 -0.09 -0.78 17.33
N ASP A 192 -0.28 -1.08 18.62
CA ASP A 192 -1.58 -0.92 19.27
C ASP A 192 -2.09 0.53 19.18
N ASP A 193 -1.21 1.51 19.41
CA ASP A 193 -1.55 2.95 19.36
C ASP A 193 -1.89 3.44 17.94
N GLU A 194 -1.41 2.77 16.89
CA GLU A 194 -1.82 3.04 15.51
C GLU A 194 -3.16 2.38 15.19
N ALA A 195 -3.34 1.13 15.57
CA ALA A 195 -4.57 0.38 15.34
C ALA A 195 -5.79 1.00 16.06
N GLU A 196 -5.61 1.56 17.26
CA GLU A 196 -6.67 2.29 18.00
C GLU A 196 -7.14 3.57 17.29
N ARG A 197 -6.36 4.12 16.35
CA ARG A 197 -6.76 5.30 15.55
C ARG A 197 -7.70 4.95 14.41
N PHE A 198 -7.84 3.68 14.08
CA PHE A 198 -8.76 3.22 13.06
C PHE A 198 -10.13 2.92 13.68
N PRO A 199 -11.23 3.38 13.06
CA PRO A 199 -12.57 3.09 13.55
C PRO A 199 -12.91 1.61 13.32
N LEU A 200 -13.83 1.05 14.10
CA LEU A 200 -14.14 -0.38 14.11
C LEU A 200 -14.54 -0.94 12.74
N GLN A 201 -15.23 -0.15 11.89
CA GLN A 201 -15.53 -0.58 10.53
C GLN A 201 -14.27 -0.80 9.66
N ALA A 202 -13.16 -0.10 9.94
CA ALA A 202 -11.89 -0.34 9.27
C ALA A 202 -11.22 -1.62 9.77
N HIS A 203 -11.34 -1.95 11.07
CA HIS A 203 -10.91 -3.26 11.61
C HIS A 203 -11.66 -4.41 10.94
N ARG A 204 -12.97 -4.24 10.65
CA ARG A 204 -13.78 -5.22 9.92
C ARG A 204 -13.44 -5.29 8.43
N LEU A 205 -13.17 -4.15 7.79
CA LEU A 205 -12.88 -4.08 6.35
C LEU A 205 -11.49 -4.63 6.01
N SER A 206 -10.48 -4.34 6.83
CA SER A 206 -9.08 -4.70 6.55
C SER A 206 -8.90 -6.17 6.16
N PRO A 207 -9.41 -7.16 6.91
CA PRO A 207 -9.22 -8.55 6.54
C PRO A 207 -9.94 -8.97 5.26
N LEU A 208 -11.00 -8.26 4.85
CA LEU A 208 -11.75 -8.58 3.62
C LEU A 208 -10.99 -8.19 2.34
N LEU A 209 -9.89 -7.44 2.45
CA LEU A 209 -9.09 -7.00 1.31
C LEU A 209 -7.97 -7.98 0.93
N THR A 210 -7.72 -9.00 1.75
CA THR A 210 -6.63 -9.98 1.55
C THR A 210 -7.07 -11.37 1.99
N LEU A 211 -6.67 -12.41 1.26
CA LEU A 211 -6.70 -13.81 1.70
C LEU A 211 -5.27 -14.25 2.04
N GLN A 212 -5.11 -15.02 3.11
CA GLN A 212 -3.85 -15.68 3.41
C GLN A 212 -3.92 -17.14 3.04
N GLY A 213 -2.82 -17.66 2.53
CA GLY A 213 -2.68 -19.07 2.23
C GLY A 213 -1.24 -19.56 2.35
N ALA A 214 -1.09 -20.87 2.38
CA ALA A 214 0.22 -21.51 2.29
C ALA A 214 0.11 -22.83 1.54
N ILE A 215 1.05 -23.07 0.62
CA ILE A 215 1.21 -24.37 -0.04
C ILE A 215 2.38 -25.10 0.62
N ALA A 216 2.16 -26.35 0.99
CA ALA A 216 3.18 -27.19 1.59
C ALA A 216 4.16 -27.69 0.51
N HIS A 217 5.46 -27.41 0.69
CA HIS A 217 6.53 -27.84 -0.23
C HIS A 217 7.28 -29.09 0.26
N CYS A 218 6.87 -29.62 1.41
CA CYS A 218 7.28 -30.89 1.96
C CYS A 218 6.15 -31.46 2.81
N ASP A 219 6.22 -32.74 3.17
CA ASP A 219 5.34 -33.27 4.19
C ASP A 219 5.62 -32.58 5.54
N MET A 220 4.56 -32.21 6.24
CA MET A 220 4.61 -31.49 7.51
C MET A 220 3.80 -32.24 8.57
N GLY A 221 4.43 -33.21 9.23
CA GLY A 221 3.91 -33.74 10.48
C GLY A 221 3.93 -32.69 11.59
N THR A 222 3.14 -32.84 12.64
CA THR A 222 3.05 -31.86 13.75
C THR A 222 4.41 -31.53 14.39
N GLU A 223 5.33 -32.48 14.37
CA GLU A 223 6.70 -32.37 14.87
C GLU A 223 7.57 -31.42 14.05
N THR A 224 7.28 -31.20 12.77
CA THR A 224 8.00 -30.24 11.91
C THR A 224 7.56 -28.79 12.17
N GLY A 225 6.51 -28.60 12.98
CA GLY A 225 5.99 -27.28 13.33
C GLY A 225 5.16 -26.61 12.21
N PRO A 226 4.18 -27.29 11.58
CA PRO A 226 3.24 -26.62 10.70
C PRO A 226 2.53 -25.48 11.44
N THR A 227 1.92 -24.57 10.69
CA THR A 227 1.31 -23.38 11.28
C THR A 227 0.21 -23.79 12.28
N MET A 228 0.21 -23.10 13.42
CA MET A 228 -0.81 -23.21 14.45
C MET A 228 -1.91 -22.20 14.15
N TYR A 229 -3.16 -22.63 14.25
CA TYR A 229 -4.33 -21.80 13.94
C TYR A 229 -5.31 -21.83 15.11
N LEU A 230 -6.06 -20.73 15.30
CA LEU A 230 -7.19 -20.72 16.23
C LEU A 230 -8.46 -20.41 15.43
N PRO A 231 -9.20 -21.46 15.00
CA PRO A 231 -10.47 -21.29 14.29
C PRO A 231 -11.42 -20.32 15.00
N HIS A 232 -12.24 -19.63 14.22
CA HIS A 232 -13.21 -18.61 14.63
C HIS A 232 -12.64 -17.33 15.28
N SER A 233 -11.33 -17.26 15.56
CA SER A 233 -10.72 -16.09 16.21
C SER A 233 -10.75 -14.81 15.38
N HIS A 234 -10.93 -14.91 14.05
CA HIS A 234 -11.08 -13.76 13.15
C HIS A 234 -12.37 -12.97 13.39
N LYS A 235 -13.39 -13.61 13.94
CA LYS A 235 -14.69 -12.98 14.28
C LYS A 235 -14.58 -11.98 15.43
N TYR A 236 -13.53 -12.06 16.24
CA TYR A 236 -13.35 -11.13 17.33
C TYR A 236 -12.91 -9.76 16.82
N GLU A 237 -13.81 -8.79 16.95
CA GLU A 237 -13.68 -7.45 16.38
C GLU A 237 -12.40 -6.74 16.86
N LEU A 238 -12.12 -6.78 18.16
CA LEU A 238 -10.95 -6.14 18.76
C LEU A 238 -9.66 -6.97 18.62
N GLY A 239 -9.68 -8.05 17.84
CA GLY A 239 -8.56 -8.99 17.89
C GLY A 239 -7.24 -8.45 17.35
N TYR A 240 -7.21 -7.39 16.52
CA TYR A 240 -5.97 -6.67 16.17
C TYR A 240 -5.30 -5.98 17.37
N LEU A 241 -6.08 -5.69 18.43
CA LEU A 241 -5.62 -5.13 19.71
C LEU A 241 -5.44 -6.19 20.80
N ALA A 242 -5.94 -7.42 20.56
CA ALA A 242 -5.97 -8.47 21.58
C ALA A 242 -4.81 -9.47 21.48
N TRP A 243 -4.33 -9.80 20.27
CA TRP A 243 -3.39 -10.91 20.06
C TRP A 243 -2.05 -10.78 20.79
N ARG A 244 -1.63 -9.55 21.12
CA ARG A 244 -0.39 -9.25 21.86
C ARG A 244 -0.55 -9.35 23.38
N ARG A 245 -1.79 -9.45 23.87
CA ARG A 245 -2.08 -9.45 25.30
C ARG A 245 -1.71 -10.81 25.91
N PRO A 246 -1.04 -10.85 27.08
CA PRO A 246 -0.55 -12.10 27.68
C PRO A 246 -1.61 -13.20 27.81
N GLU A 247 -2.81 -12.83 28.27
CA GLU A 247 -3.92 -13.75 28.48
C GLU A 247 -4.48 -14.33 27.17
N PHE A 248 -4.42 -13.57 26.07
CA PHE A 248 -4.79 -14.07 24.74
C PHE A 248 -3.69 -14.96 24.14
N ILE A 249 -2.41 -14.65 24.40
CA ILE A 249 -1.28 -15.49 24.01
C ILE A 249 -1.35 -16.84 24.71
N GLU A 250 -1.61 -16.85 26.02
CA GLU A 250 -1.77 -18.07 26.80
C GLU A 250 -2.99 -18.89 26.33
N TYR A 251 -4.13 -18.23 26.11
CA TYR A 251 -5.32 -18.90 25.58
C TYR A 251 -5.03 -19.51 24.20
N PHE A 252 -4.42 -18.77 23.28
CA PHE A 252 -4.01 -19.30 21.99
C PHE A 252 -3.12 -20.54 22.14
N ALA A 253 -2.11 -20.49 23.00
CA ALA A 253 -1.19 -21.60 23.25
C ALA A 253 -1.87 -22.88 23.78
N GLN A 254 -3.03 -22.76 24.43
CA GLN A 254 -3.80 -23.88 24.96
C GLN A 254 -4.82 -24.42 23.94
N HIS A 255 -5.42 -23.55 23.13
CA HIS A 255 -6.59 -23.87 22.30
C HIS A 255 -6.32 -23.99 20.80
N ARG A 256 -5.13 -23.57 20.31
CA ARG A 256 -4.77 -23.70 18.88
C ARG A 256 -4.83 -25.14 18.38
N VAL A 257 -5.17 -25.28 17.10
CA VAL A 257 -5.09 -26.50 16.29
C VAL A 257 -3.85 -26.46 15.41
N GLN A 258 -3.42 -27.63 14.94
CA GLN A 258 -2.23 -27.77 14.10
C GLN A 258 -2.43 -28.95 13.16
N LEU A 259 -2.60 -28.66 11.87
CA LEU A 259 -2.93 -29.65 10.86
C LEU A 259 -1.66 -30.23 10.24
N PRO A 260 -1.51 -31.55 10.16
CA PRO A 260 -0.53 -32.16 9.29
C PRO A 260 -0.85 -31.83 7.82
N LEU A 261 0.18 -31.55 7.02
CA LEU A 261 0.05 -31.28 5.59
C LEU A 261 0.94 -32.23 4.79
N ARG A 262 0.51 -32.58 3.58
CA ARG A 262 1.34 -33.28 2.59
C ARG A 262 1.86 -32.28 1.55
N THR A 263 2.95 -32.61 0.87
CA THR A 263 3.41 -31.83 -0.28
C THR A 263 2.27 -31.58 -1.28
N GLY A 264 2.03 -30.31 -1.62
CA GLY A 264 0.98 -29.90 -2.55
C GLY A 264 -0.37 -29.56 -1.91
N ASP A 265 -0.56 -29.81 -0.62
CA ASP A 265 -1.73 -29.31 0.10
C ASP A 265 -1.67 -27.79 0.25
N ALA A 266 -2.82 -27.13 0.16
CA ALA A 266 -2.96 -25.70 0.37
C ALA A 266 -3.93 -25.40 1.51
N VAL A 267 -3.49 -24.59 2.47
CA VAL A 267 -4.35 -24.05 3.53
C VAL A 267 -4.67 -22.59 3.20
N PHE A 268 -5.93 -22.19 3.34
CA PHE A 268 -6.38 -20.80 3.19
C PHE A 268 -7.11 -20.37 4.45
N PHE A 269 -6.85 -19.15 4.92
CA PHE A 269 -7.45 -18.64 6.14
C PHE A 269 -7.61 -17.13 6.10
N SER A 270 -8.56 -16.63 6.90
CA SER A 270 -8.77 -15.21 7.09
C SER A 270 -7.51 -14.56 7.67
N PRO A 271 -7.02 -13.42 7.14
CA PRO A 271 -5.86 -12.73 7.70
C PRO A 271 -6.10 -12.21 9.13
N ALA A 272 -7.36 -12.10 9.57
CA ALA A 272 -7.70 -11.76 10.95
C ALA A 272 -7.70 -12.98 11.89
N MET A 273 -7.40 -14.19 11.42
CA MET A 273 -7.26 -15.35 12.30
C MET A 273 -5.99 -15.24 13.14
N PHE A 274 -6.08 -15.57 14.42
CA PHE A 274 -4.90 -15.77 15.25
C PHE A 274 -4.18 -17.02 14.77
N HIS A 275 -2.91 -16.84 14.40
CA HIS A 275 -2.08 -17.93 13.94
C HIS A 275 -0.60 -17.66 14.26
N ALA A 276 0.22 -18.70 14.19
CA ALA A 276 1.66 -18.60 14.43
C ALA A 276 2.39 -19.80 13.83
N ALA A 277 3.65 -19.62 13.40
CA ALA A 277 4.49 -20.76 13.04
C ALA A 277 4.73 -21.68 14.26
N GLY A 278 4.62 -22.99 14.06
CA GLY A 278 4.90 -23.99 15.09
C GLY A 278 6.40 -24.21 15.32
N HIS A 279 6.73 -24.85 16.44
CA HIS A 279 8.12 -25.22 16.74
C HIS A 279 8.54 -26.43 15.90
N ASN A 280 9.60 -26.31 15.13
CA ASN A 280 10.20 -27.43 14.41
C ASN A 280 11.09 -28.24 15.38
N ARG A 281 10.58 -29.40 15.81
CA ARG A 281 11.24 -30.31 16.76
C ARG A 281 12.07 -31.39 16.09
N THR A 282 12.12 -31.40 14.75
CA THR A 282 12.91 -32.39 14.01
C THR A 282 14.39 -32.03 13.99
N ALA A 283 15.22 -33.01 13.66
CA ALA A 283 16.67 -32.83 13.54
C ALA A 283 17.12 -32.57 12.09
N ASP A 284 16.28 -32.90 11.11
CA ASP A 284 16.66 -33.04 9.71
C ASP A 284 15.65 -32.46 8.70
N VAL A 285 14.43 -32.12 9.13
CA VAL A 285 13.41 -31.58 8.22
C VAL A 285 13.50 -30.06 8.14
N HIS A 286 13.80 -29.56 6.95
CA HIS A 286 13.69 -28.15 6.60
C HIS A 286 12.26 -27.90 6.12
N ARG A 287 11.40 -27.41 7.02
CA ARG A 287 9.96 -27.22 6.72
C ARG A 287 9.78 -26.04 5.78
N ILE A 288 9.58 -26.32 4.50
CA ILE A 288 9.40 -25.32 3.45
C ILE A 288 7.92 -25.15 3.11
N ALA A 289 7.45 -23.90 3.12
CA ALA A 289 6.11 -23.51 2.69
C ALA A 289 6.20 -22.29 1.77
N ASN A 290 5.40 -22.27 0.69
CA ASN A 290 5.21 -21.06 -0.09
C ASN A 290 3.98 -20.33 0.46
N LEU A 291 4.19 -19.15 1.04
CA LEU A 291 3.16 -18.34 1.65
C LEU A 291 2.51 -17.47 0.57
N LEU A 292 1.21 -17.64 0.40
CA LEU A 292 0.40 -16.86 -0.52
C LEU A 292 -0.24 -15.71 0.24
N GLN A 293 0.10 -14.48 -0.13
CA GLN A 293 -0.66 -13.32 0.28
C GLN A 293 -1.40 -12.77 -0.94
N ILE A 294 -2.72 -12.78 -0.87
CA ILE A 294 -3.57 -12.62 -2.06
C ILE A 294 -4.44 -11.40 -1.83
N SER A 295 -4.27 -10.36 -2.62
CA SER A 295 -5.03 -9.11 -2.45
C SER A 295 -6.24 -9.09 -3.36
N SER A 296 -7.34 -8.47 -2.91
CA SER A 296 -8.44 -8.13 -3.81
C SER A 296 -7.95 -7.15 -4.87
N ALA A 297 -8.69 -7.05 -5.99
CA ALA A 297 -8.50 -6.00 -7.00
C ALA A 297 -8.49 -4.56 -6.43
N PHE A 298 -9.04 -4.37 -5.24
CA PHE A 298 -9.16 -3.06 -4.57
C PHE A 298 -8.17 -2.88 -3.42
N GLY A 299 -7.44 -3.95 -3.07
CA GLY A 299 -6.52 -4.00 -1.94
C GLY A 299 -5.10 -3.63 -2.35
N ARG A 300 -4.30 -3.19 -1.38
CA ARG A 300 -2.85 -3.09 -1.54
C ARG A 300 -2.22 -4.44 -1.22
N ALA A 301 -1.21 -4.85 -1.99
CA ALA A 301 -0.37 -5.99 -1.66
C ALA A 301 0.76 -5.59 -0.69
N THR A 302 1.29 -6.56 0.06
CA THR A 302 2.45 -6.34 0.96
C THR A 302 3.73 -6.08 0.18
N GLU A 303 3.93 -6.75 -0.95
CA GLU A 303 5.11 -6.58 -1.80
C GLU A 303 4.75 -5.99 -3.16
N ALA A 304 5.68 -5.23 -3.73
CA ALA A 304 5.60 -4.77 -5.10
C ALA A 304 6.23 -5.81 -6.03
N VAL A 305 5.52 -6.17 -7.10
CA VAL A 305 5.97 -7.13 -8.12
C VAL A 305 5.88 -6.51 -9.51
N ASP A 306 6.84 -6.83 -10.38
CA ASP A 306 6.86 -6.35 -11.77
C ASP A 306 5.99 -7.26 -12.65
N ARG A 307 4.67 -7.00 -12.63
CA ARG A 307 3.68 -7.78 -13.40
C ARG A 307 3.98 -7.78 -14.90
N ALA A 308 4.44 -6.65 -15.45
CA ALA A 308 4.78 -6.57 -16.88
C ALA A 308 5.94 -7.52 -17.22
N ARG A 309 6.96 -7.59 -16.37
CA ARG A 309 8.06 -8.56 -16.53
C ARG A 309 7.56 -10.00 -16.42
N MET A 310 6.70 -10.29 -15.45
CA MET A 310 6.13 -11.63 -15.29
C MET A 310 5.32 -12.06 -16.52
N VAL A 311 4.42 -11.20 -17.02
CA VAL A 311 3.63 -11.47 -18.22
C VAL A 311 4.55 -11.72 -19.41
N ASN A 312 5.56 -10.88 -19.63
CA ASN A 312 6.52 -11.05 -20.73
C ASN A 312 7.32 -12.35 -20.62
N ALA A 313 7.64 -12.81 -19.41
CA ALA A 313 8.36 -14.08 -19.19
C ALA A 313 7.45 -15.30 -19.39
N VAL A 314 6.20 -15.25 -18.92
CA VAL A 314 5.27 -16.39 -18.91
C VAL A 314 4.55 -16.58 -20.24
N TYR A 315 4.19 -15.49 -20.91
CA TYR A 315 3.34 -15.54 -22.11
C TYR A 315 3.85 -16.45 -23.23
N PRO A 316 5.14 -16.44 -23.64
CA PRO A 316 5.62 -17.30 -24.73
C PRO A 316 5.38 -18.78 -24.47
N THR A 317 5.66 -19.24 -23.24
CA THR A 317 5.47 -20.62 -22.82
C THR A 317 3.98 -20.94 -22.69
N LEU A 318 3.19 -20.03 -22.11
CA LEU A 318 1.75 -20.24 -21.97
C LEU A 318 1.05 -20.34 -23.33
N ARG A 319 1.39 -19.47 -24.28
CA ARG A 319 0.91 -19.52 -25.67
C ARG A 319 1.20 -20.88 -26.31
N SER A 320 2.45 -21.36 -26.21
CA SER A 320 2.85 -22.67 -26.74
C SER A 320 2.08 -23.83 -26.09
N ARG A 321 1.87 -23.76 -24.77
CA ARG A 321 1.11 -24.75 -24.00
C ARG A 321 -0.37 -24.76 -24.39
N VAL A 322 -1.00 -23.60 -24.58
CA VAL A 322 -2.39 -23.48 -25.09
C VAL A 322 -2.51 -24.06 -26.49
N ALA A 323 -1.57 -23.73 -27.40
CA ALA A 323 -1.54 -24.32 -28.74
C ALA A 323 -1.35 -25.85 -28.72
N SER A 324 -0.71 -26.38 -27.66
CA SER A 324 -0.48 -27.81 -27.44
C SER A 324 -1.57 -28.50 -26.60
N GLY A 325 -2.68 -27.81 -26.31
CA GLY A 325 -3.86 -28.39 -25.65
C GLY A 325 -4.03 -28.10 -24.16
N LEU A 326 -3.30 -27.13 -23.59
CA LEU A 326 -3.62 -26.62 -22.26
C LEU A 326 -5.00 -25.95 -22.29
N ASP A 327 -5.87 -26.37 -21.37
CA ASP A 327 -7.23 -25.85 -21.24
C ASP A 327 -7.27 -24.33 -20.97
N ARG A 328 -8.30 -23.65 -21.49
CA ARG A 328 -8.43 -22.18 -21.35
C ARG A 328 -8.72 -21.74 -19.92
N ALA A 329 -9.42 -22.54 -19.11
CA ALA A 329 -9.63 -22.20 -17.70
C ALA A 329 -8.32 -22.32 -16.92
N ALA A 330 -7.52 -23.37 -17.19
CA ALA A 330 -6.18 -23.51 -16.63
C ALA A 330 -5.26 -22.33 -17.04
N ALA A 331 -5.32 -21.89 -18.30
CA ALA A 331 -4.60 -20.70 -18.75
C ALA A 331 -5.07 -19.42 -18.04
N ALA A 332 -6.38 -19.26 -17.80
CA ALA A 332 -6.92 -18.11 -17.07
C ALA A 332 -6.40 -18.04 -15.63
N ASN A 333 -6.25 -19.18 -14.95
CA ASN A 333 -5.66 -19.25 -13.60
C ASN A 333 -4.19 -18.76 -13.60
N VAL A 334 -3.42 -19.12 -14.64
CA VAL A 334 -2.05 -18.62 -14.82
C VAL A 334 -2.05 -17.11 -15.06
N VAL A 335 -2.92 -16.60 -15.93
CA VAL A 335 -3.04 -15.15 -16.20
C VAL A 335 -3.38 -14.38 -14.92
N ALA A 336 -4.34 -14.86 -14.13
CA ALA A 336 -4.73 -14.27 -12.85
C ALA A 336 -3.58 -14.27 -11.82
N SER A 337 -2.57 -15.13 -11.99
CA SER A 337 -1.42 -15.22 -11.10
C SER A 337 -0.27 -14.28 -11.47
N CYS A 338 -0.17 -13.84 -12.73
CA CYS A 338 0.95 -13.03 -13.20
C CYS A 338 0.61 -11.63 -13.72
N ALA A 339 -0.64 -11.39 -14.14
CA ALA A 339 -1.07 -10.12 -14.72
C ALA A 339 -1.92 -9.30 -13.75
N GLU A 340 -1.86 -7.96 -13.84
CA GLU A 340 -2.85 -7.09 -13.18
C GLU A 340 -4.23 -7.28 -13.83
N GLY A 341 -5.21 -7.69 -13.02
CA GLY A 341 -6.57 -7.95 -13.46
C GLY A 341 -7.49 -6.75 -13.40
N TYR A 342 -7.12 -5.69 -12.67
CA TYR A 342 -7.94 -4.50 -12.52
C TYR A 342 -7.35 -3.29 -13.25
N ALA A 343 -8.19 -2.62 -14.06
CA ALA A 343 -7.77 -1.50 -14.90
C ALA A 343 -7.34 -0.26 -14.11
N PHE A 344 -7.61 -0.18 -12.80
CA PHE A 344 -7.29 0.98 -11.97
C PHE A 344 -6.22 0.64 -10.93
N PRO A 345 -5.36 1.62 -10.56
CA PRO A 345 -5.33 2.99 -11.09
C PRO A 345 -4.78 3.08 -12.52
N THR A 346 -5.34 4.01 -13.30
CA THR A 346 -4.85 4.41 -14.64
C THR A 346 -4.88 5.94 -14.76
N ASN A 347 -4.20 6.48 -15.75
CA ASN A 347 -4.24 7.90 -16.07
C ASN A 347 -5.33 8.16 -17.11
N LEU A 348 -6.47 8.67 -16.67
CA LEU A 348 -7.64 8.93 -17.53
C LEU A 348 -7.40 10.02 -18.58
N ASP A 349 -6.33 10.80 -18.52
CA ASP A 349 -6.01 11.74 -19.62
C ASP A 349 -5.42 10.99 -20.82
N ARG A 350 -4.75 9.86 -20.58
CA ARG A 350 -4.02 9.07 -21.59
C ARG A 350 -4.70 7.76 -21.94
N ASP A 351 -5.49 7.21 -21.01
CA ASP A 351 -6.10 5.89 -21.08
C ASP A 351 -7.62 5.99 -20.87
N GLN A 352 -8.25 6.82 -21.70
CA GLN A 352 -9.70 7.02 -21.65
C GLN A 352 -10.42 5.72 -22.02
N PRO A 353 -11.51 5.39 -21.33
CA PRO A 353 -12.35 4.26 -21.71
C PRO A 353 -13.19 4.63 -22.94
N VAL A 354 -12.59 4.55 -24.13
CA VAL A 354 -13.25 4.89 -25.41
C VAL A 354 -14.30 3.84 -25.79
N ASP A 355 -14.00 2.56 -25.52
CA ASP A 355 -14.81 1.41 -25.94
C ASP A 355 -15.54 0.70 -24.77
N GLY A 356 -15.64 1.35 -23.60
CA GLY A 356 -16.21 0.71 -22.40
C GLY A 356 -16.33 1.62 -21.18
N LEU A 357 -16.44 1.00 -20.00
CA LEU A 357 -16.46 1.70 -18.70
C LEU A 357 -15.06 1.87 -18.09
N ALA A 358 -14.07 1.11 -18.57
CA ALA A 358 -12.68 1.15 -18.15
C ALA A 358 -11.77 0.74 -19.34
N PRO A 359 -10.51 1.21 -19.38
CA PRO A 359 -9.52 0.68 -20.31
C PRO A 359 -9.18 -0.79 -20.01
N PRO A 360 -8.56 -1.52 -20.95
CA PRO A 360 -8.18 -2.91 -20.74
C PRO A 360 -7.07 -3.04 -19.69
N SER A 361 -7.20 -4.03 -18.80
CA SER A 361 -6.14 -4.43 -17.87
C SER A 361 -5.03 -5.24 -18.56
N GLN A 362 -3.93 -5.50 -17.84
CA GLN A 362 -2.89 -6.41 -18.35
C GLN A 362 -3.43 -7.83 -18.59
N ALA A 363 -4.32 -8.31 -17.73
CA ALA A 363 -4.98 -9.61 -17.91
C ALA A 363 -5.85 -9.62 -19.18
N ASP A 364 -6.57 -8.53 -19.48
CA ASP A 364 -7.38 -8.41 -20.70
C ASP A 364 -6.48 -8.44 -21.96
N LEU A 365 -5.36 -7.72 -21.94
CA LEU A 365 -4.37 -7.74 -23.03
C LEU A 365 -3.76 -9.12 -23.22
N MET A 366 -3.37 -9.79 -22.14
CA MET A 366 -2.78 -11.14 -22.20
C MET A 366 -3.79 -12.19 -22.69
N ASN A 367 -5.05 -12.12 -22.23
CA ASN A 367 -6.11 -13.02 -22.70
C ASN A 367 -6.40 -12.81 -24.18
N ARG A 368 -6.52 -11.56 -24.63
CA ARG A 368 -6.69 -11.21 -26.03
C ARG A 368 -5.52 -11.72 -26.89
N ALA A 369 -4.29 -11.55 -26.41
CA ALA A 369 -3.10 -12.04 -27.09
C ALA A 369 -3.14 -13.58 -27.25
N LEU A 370 -3.61 -14.31 -26.24
CA LEU A 370 -3.81 -15.76 -26.34
C LEU A 370 -4.95 -16.13 -27.32
N ASP A 371 -6.06 -15.40 -27.31
CA ASP A 371 -7.21 -15.69 -28.19
C ASP A 371 -6.90 -15.41 -29.66
N GLU A 372 -6.13 -14.36 -29.94
CA GLU A 372 -5.72 -13.93 -31.28
C GLU A 372 -4.34 -14.49 -31.70
N ASP A 373 -3.73 -15.34 -30.88
CA ASP A 373 -2.41 -15.96 -31.10
C ASP A 373 -1.27 -14.97 -31.42
N TRP A 374 -1.20 -13.86 -30.68
CA TRP A 374 -0.20 -12.81 -30.93
C TRP A 374 1.23 -13.31 -30.72
N PRO A 375 2.21 -12.87 -31.55
CA PRO A 375 3.62 -13.07 -31.25
C PRO A 375 4.01 -12.37 -29.94
N PRO A 376 4.96 -12.92 -29.15
CA PRO A 376 5.40 -12.31 -27.88
C PRO A 376 5.82 -10.85 -28.00
N GLU A 377 6.45 -10.48 -29.12
CA GLU A 377 6.88 -9.12 -29.41
C GLU A 377 5.72 -8.13 -29.44
N GLN A 378 4.56 -8.54 -29.97
CA GLN A 378 3.37 -7.70 -30.06
C GLN A 378 2.77 -7.49 -28.66
N LEU A 379 2.61 -8.55 -27.86
CA LEU A 379 2.11 -8.39 -26.49
C LEU A 379 3.03 -7.49 -25.66
N ARG A 380 4.35 -7.65 -25.80
CA ARG A 380 5.33 -6.79 -25.11
C ARG A 380 5.13 -5.32 -25.48
N GLN A 381 4.99 -5.02 -26.77
CA GLN A 381 4.76 -3.65 -27.25
C GLN A 381 3.44 -3.07 -26.69
N GLU A 382 2.37 -3.86 -26.64
CA GLU A 382 1.09 -3.44 -26.07
C GLU A 382 1.17 -3.20 -24.55
N LEU A 383 1.92 -4.03 -23.82
CA LEU A 383 2.18 -3.86 -22.39
C LEU A 383 3.04 -2.62 -22.10
N ASP A 384 4.05 -2.34 -22.93
CA ASP A 384 4.89 -1.15 -22.81
C ASP A 384 4.03 0.11 -22.99
N GLN A 385 3.19 0.15 -24.03
CA GLN A 385 2.26 1.27 -24.27
C GLN A 385 1.22 1.40 -23.15
N HIS A 386 0.65 0.29 -22.68
CA HIS A 386 -0.24 0.29 -21.51
C HIS A 386 0.47 0.88 -20.28
N GLY A 387 1.72 0.49 -20.03
CA GLY A 387 2.54 1.03 -18.94
C GLY A 387 2.86 2.53 -19.10
N GLU A 388 3.01 3.03 -20.32
CA GLU A 388 3.17 4.47 -20.58
C GLU A 388 1.87 5.26 -20.33
N ARG A 389 0.73 4.70 -20.75
CA ARG A 389 -0.59 5.27 -20.53
C ARG A 389 -0.95 5.33 -19.05
N HIS A 390 -0.58 4.34 -18.23
CA HIS A 390 -0.87 4.32 -16.79
C HIS A 390 -0.03 5.28 -15.93
N ARG A 391 1.09 5.79 -16.44
CA ARG A 391 1.94 6.70 -15.67
C ARG A 391 1.28 8.07 -15.53
N SER A 392 1.31 8.61 -14.31
CA SER A 392 1.14 10.06 -14.13
C SER A 392 2.28 10.77 -14.87
N ALA A 393 1.95 11.71 -15.72
CA ALA A 393 2.92 12.36 -16.59
C ALA A 393 4.11 12.95 -15.81
N VAL A 394 5.32 12.66 -16.29
CA VAL A 394 6.52 13.44 -15.96
C VAL A 394 7.00 14.02 -17.29
N GLY A 395 6.65 15.27 -17.57
CA GLY A 395 7.05 15.98 -18.79
C GLY A 395 6.09 15.84 -19.98
N GLU A 396 6.00 16.92 -20.76
CA GLU A 396 5.15 17.20 -21.94
C GLU A 396 3.62 17.19 -21.77
N ASP A 397 3.05 16.62 -20.70
CA ASP A 397 1.68 16.98 -20.31
C ASP A 397 1.73 18.27 -19.52
N ASP A 398 1.41 19.31 -20.25
CA ASP A 398 1.59 20.69 -19.89
C ASP A 398 0.53 21.14 -18.88
N TRP A 399 0.27 20.37 -17.81
CA TRP A 399 -0.63 20.81 -16.75
C TRP A 399 -0.16 22.14 -16.17
N TYR A 400 1.15 22.37 -16.11
CA TYR A 400 1.70 23.66 -15.70
C TYR A 400 1.41 24.76 -16.73
N ARG A 401 1.65 24.63 -18.05
CA ARG A 401 1.24 25.71 -18.98
C ARG A 401 -0.26 25.78 -19.20
N LEU A 402 -1.04 24.72 -19.05
CA LEU A 402 -2.51 24.76 -19.05
C LEU A 402 -3.01 25.49 -17.81
N ALA A 403 -2.46 25.18 -16.63
CA ALA A 403 -2.75 25.90 -15.41
C ALA A 403 -2.27 27.36 -15.51
N ASP A 404 -1.13 27.63 -16.13
CA ASP A 404 -0.63 28.99 -16.39
C ASP A 404 -1.49 29.70 -17.43
N ALA A 405 -1.98 29.02 -18.46
CA ALA A 405 -2.91 29.56 -19.43
C ALA A 405 -4.27 29.84 -18.80
N VAL A 406 -4.76 28.98 -17.89
CA VAL A 406 -5.98 29.20 -17.11
C VAL A 406 -5.80 30.37 -16.14
N ARG A 407 -4.63 30.47 -15.48
CA ARG A 407 -4.25 31.61 -14.63
C ARG A 407 -4.12 32.90 -15.43
N ALA A 408 -3.49 32.86 -16.61
CA ALA A 408 -3.21 34.00 -17.49
C ALA A 408 -4.45 34.45 -18.29
N ALA A 409 -5.34 33.53 -18.65
CA ALA A 409 -6.58 33.85 -19.36
C ALA A 409 -7.62 34.56 -18.47
N GLY A 410 -7.39 34.68 -17.15
CA GLY A 410 -8.27 35.42 -16.26
C GLY A 410 -9.73 34.94 -16.29
N THR A 411 -9.96 33.66 -16.62
CA THR A 411 -11.28 33.07 -16.86
C THR A 411 -12.05 32.77 -15.57
N ARG A 412 -12.03 33.69 -14.60
CA ARG A 412 -13.19 33.88 -13.70
C ARG A 412 -14.39 34.50 -14.45
N ARG A 413 -14.21 35.01 -15.68
CA ARG A 413 -15.29 35.66 -16.47
C ARG A 413 -16.03 34.77 -17.48
N ALA A 414 -15.43 33.73 -18.06
CA ALA A 414 -16.09 32.96 -19.13
C ALA A 414 -17.10 31.90 -18.62
N GLY A 415 -16.93 31.40 -17.39
CA GLY A 415 -17.90 30.48 -16.79
C GLY A 415 -19.25 31.13 -16.45
N ALA A 416 -19.27 32.44 -16.22
CA ALA A 416 -20.49 33.18 -15.89
C ALA A 416 -21.40 33.39 -17.12
N GLU A 417 -20.82 33.62 -18.30
CA GLU A 417 -21.58 33.82 -19.55
C GLU A 417 -22.15 32.51 -20.12
N LEU A 418 -21.50 31.37 -19.87
CA LEU A 418 -22.03 30.04 -20.25
C LEU A 418 -23.17 29.56 -19.33
N LEU A 419 -23.27 30.11 -18.11
CA LEU A 419 -24.34 29.77 -17.15
C LEU A 419 -25.59 30.67 -17.30
N ASP A 420 -25.49 31.81 -18.01
CA ASP A 420 -26.59 32.76 -18.17
C ASP A 420 -27.52 32.42 -19.36
N ALA A 421 -27.15 31.45 -20.19
CA ALA A 421 -27.92 31.07 -21.39
C ALA A 421 -28.96 29.95 -21.17
N GLY A 422 -29.20 29.50 -19.94
CA GLY A 422 -30.19 28.46 -19.70
C GLY A 422 -30.52 28.28 -18.23
N THR A 423 -31.69 28.78 -17.84
CA THR A 423 -32.31 28.50 -16.55
C THR A 423 -32.44 26.99 -16.31
N VAL A 424 -31.54 26.44 -15.51
CA VAL A 424 -31.74 25.17 -14.79
C VAL A 424 -31.46 25.45 -13.31
N PRO A 425 -32.42 25.23 -12.40
CA PRO A 425 -32.20 25.49 -10.99
C PRO A 425 -31.24 24.44 -10.43
N VAL A 426 -29.99 24.85 -10.18
CA VAL A 426 -29.02 24.01 -9.46
C VAL A 426 -29.38 24.02 -7.98
N GLY A 427 -29.88 22.88 -7.50
CA GLY A 427 -30.11 22.63 -6.09
C GLY A 427 -28.79 22.48 -5.32
N GLY A 428 -28.66 23.25 -4.24
CA GLY A 428 -28.07 22.85 -2.95
C GLY A 428 -26.68 22.22 -2.92
N GLY A 429 -25.64 23.02 -3.18
CA GLY A 429 -24.26 22.70 -2.80
C GLY A 429 -23.99 22.90 -1.30
N ILE A 430 -23.11 22.06 -0.78
CA ILE A 430 -22.64 21.90 0.60
C ILE A 430 -22.26 23.25 1.25
N GLY A 431 -23.16 23.78 2.07
CA GLY A 431 -22.90 24.93 2.92
C GLY A 431 -24.01 25.08 3.94
N GLN A 432 -23.68 25.03 5.23
CA GLN A 432 -24.62 25.51 6.24
C GLN A 432 -24.94 26.98 5.95
N PRO A 433 -26.22 27.37 5.83
CA PRO A 433 -26.57 28.76 5.59
C PRO A 433 -26.15 29.60 6.80
N GLY A 434 -25.21 30.53 6.61
CA GLY A 434 -24.89 31.57 7.60
C GLY A 434 -23.41 31.89 7.85
N ARG A 435 -22.45 31.13 7.30
CA ARG A 435 -21.02 31.47 7.43
C ARG A 435 -20.37 31.62 6.04
N ARG A 436 -20.21 32.88 5.59
CA ARG A 436 -19.27 33.20 4.52
C ARG A 436 -17.85 33.06 5.10
N GLY A 437 -17.10 32.06 4.67
CA GLY A 437 -15.66 32.02 4.92
C GLY A 437 -14.96 33.16 4.17
N ILE A 438 -13.83 33.64 4.71
CA ILE A 438 -12.96 34.58 3.98
C ILE A 438 -12.17 33.83 2.91
N THR A 439 -11.95 34.48 1.78
CA THR A 439 -11.16 33.97 0.66
C THR A 439 -9.67 34.07 0.97
N VAL A 440 -8.84 33.30 0.26
CA VAL A 440 -7.37 33.41 0.36
C VAL A 440 -6.89 34.80 -0.04
N ASP A 441 -7.54 35.45 -1.01
CA ASP A 441 -7.24 36.84 -1.39
C ASP A 441 -7.51 37.83 -0.24
N GLU A 442 -8.63 37.66 0.48
CA GLU A 442 -8.95 38.45 1.69
C GLU A 442 -7.93 38.16 2.81
N MET A 443 -7.55 36.90 3.03
CA MET A 443 -6.51 36.52 4.01
C MET A 443 -5.13 37.12 3.67
N LEU A 444 -4.75 37.13 2.39
CA LEU A 444 -3.49 37.72 1.94
C LEU A 444 -3.51 39.24 2.07
N ALA A 445 -4.64 39.88 1.78
CA ALA A 445 -4.80 41.31 2.00
C ALA A 445 -4.64 41.66 3.49
N GLU A 446 -5.26 40.87 4.38
CA GLU A 446 -5.09 41.00 5.84
C GLU A 446 -3.65 40.74 6.29
N ALA A 447 -2.98 39.72 5.76
CA ALA A 447 -1.59 39.41 6.13
C ALA A 447 -0.60 40.47 5.60
N ARG A 448 -0.87 41.04 4.42
CA ARG A 448 -0.08 42.12 3.82
C ARG A 448 -0.34 43.47 4.49
N ASP A 449 -1.45 43.60 5.22
CA ASP A 449 -1.76 44.80 5.98
C ASP A 449 -0.73 45.00 7.10
N GLY A 450 0.06 46.06 6.95
CA GLY A 450 1.09 46.44 7.90
C GLY A 450 2.42 45.67 7.80
N ILE A 451 2.68 44.89 6.75
CA ILE A 451 4.04 44.43 6.43
C ILE A 451 4.55 45.16 5.18
N ARG A 452 5.86 45.40 5.10
CA ARG A 452 6.48 45.92 3.87
C ARG A 452 6.67 44.77 2.88
N ARG A 453 6.52 45.05 1.59
CA ARG A 453 6.88 44.09 0.53
C ARG A 453 8.00 44.68 -0.30
N PHE A 454 9.10 43.95 -0.43
CA PHE A 454 10.22 44.37 -1.27
C PHE A 454 10.03 43.85 -2.69
N GLY A 455 10.29 44.71 -3.68
CA GLY A 455 10.55 44.23 -5.04
C GLY A 455 11.92 43.54 -5.14
N PRO A 456 12.14 42.61 -6.10
CA PRO A 456 13.42 41.92 -6.23
C PRO A 456 14.65 42.83 -6.36
N ALA A 457 14.61 43.84 -7.24
CA ALA A 457 15.71 44.78 -7.42
C ALA A 457 15.92 45.68 -6.19
N GLU A 458 14.85 46.01 -5.47
CA GLU A 458 14.91 46.82 -4.25
C GLU A 458 15.57 46.03 -3.11
N LEU A 459 15.21 44.75 -2.93
CA LEU A 459 15.84 43.89 -1.95
C LEU A 459 17.32 43.64 -2.31
N ALA A 460 17.63 43.40 -3.58
CA ALA A 460 19.03 43.27 -4.03
C ALA A 460 19.85 44.51 -3.68
N ALA A 461 19.34 45.70 -3.99
CA ALA A 461 20.00 46.95 -3.62
C ALA A 461 20.15 47.10 -2.09
N ALA A 462 19.14 46.71 -1.30
CA ALA A 462 19.21 46.74 0.17
C ALA A 462 20.26 45.77 0.73
N LEU A 463 20.44 44.61 0.09
CA LEU A 463 21.47 43.63 0.44
C LEU A 463 22.88 44.11 0.02
N GLU A 464 23.02 44.86 -1.08
CA GLU A 464 24.31 45.37 -1.56
C GLU A 464 24.78 46.65 -0.83
N THR A 465 23.86 47.57 -0.52
CA THR A 465 24.22 48.93 -0.10
C THR A 465 24.25 49.16 1.41
N GLY A 466 23.75 48.24 2.23
CA GLY A 466 23.74 48.39 3.71
C GLY A 466 23.18 49.74 4.17
N ALA A 467 22.13 50.25 3.52
CA ALA A 467 21.76 51.66 3.58
C ALA A 467 21.07 52.05 4.90
N GLY A 468 21.90 52.37 5.90
CA GLY A 468 21.56 53.13 7.11
C GLY A 468 22.65 53.07 8.18
N SER A 469 23.63 53.99 8.14
CA SER A 469 24.47 54.52 9.24
C SER A 469 25.18 53.59 10.27
N ALA A 470 25.04 52.26 10.21
CA ALA A 470 25.72 51.31 11.08
C ALA A 470 25.90 49.95 10.36
N PRO A 471 26.97 49.18 10.63
CA PRO A 471 27.24 47.87 10.01
C PRO A 471 26.16 46.78 10.24
N ASP A 472 25.19 47.01 11.15
CA ASP A 472 24.16 46.04 11.54
C ASP A 472 22.80 46.23 10.85
N ASP A 473 22.70 47.09 9.83
CA ASP A 473 21.40 47.46 9.25
C ASP A 473 20.95 46.53 8.07
N GLN A 474 21.78 45.62 7.55
CA GLN A 474 21.39 44.75 6.42
C GLN A 474 20.21 43.82 6.80
N PRO A 475 19.15 43.70 5.97
CA PRO A 475 18.04 42.80 6.27
C PRO A 475 18.47 41.33 6.23
N LEU A 476 18.03 40.56 7.23
CA LEU A 476 18.19 39.11 7.24
C LEU A 476 17.12 38.46 6.36
N VAL A 477 17.54 37.80 5.28
CA VAL A 477 16.63 37.07 4.40
C VAL A 477 16.43 35.66 4.94
N ILE A 478 15.17 35.31 5.23
CA ILE A 478 14.76 34.01 5.76
C ILE A 478 13.99 33.27 4.66
N ASP A 479 14.63 32.25 4.09
CA ASP A 479 14.01 31.33 3.13
C ASP A 479 13.19 30.28 3.89
N ILE A 480 11.86 30.36 3.75
CA ILE A 480 10.90 29.52 4.48
C ILE A 480 10.56 28.21 3.75
N ARG A 481 11.18 27.98 2.59
CA ARG A 481 10.93 26.80 1.76
C ARG A 481 11.61 25.56 2.35
N ASP A 482 11.11 24.39 1.95
CA ASP A 482 11.73 23.13 2.30
C ASP A 482 13.08 22.95 1.59
N ARG A 483 13.75 21.83 1.86
CA ARG A 483 15.06 21.52 1.28
C ARG A 483 14.98 21.29 -0.23
N ASP A 484 13.95 20.57 -0.69
CA ASP A 484 13.84 20.11 -2.07
C ASP A 484 13.61 21.30 -3.02
N ASP A 485 12.77 22.26 -2.61
CA ASP A 485 12.55 23.50 -3.35
C ASP A 485 13.83 24.31 -3.53
N ARG A 486 14.63 24.42 -2.47
CA ARG A 486 15.90 25.17 -2.47
C ARG A 486 16.98 24.47 -3.30
N GLU A 487 17.06 23.15 -3.24
CA GLU A 487 17.99 22.36 -4.07
C GLU A 487 17.64 22.45 -5.56
N ARG A 488 16.34 22.48 -5.89
CA ARG A 488 15.88 22.58 -7.27
C ARG A 488 16.10 23.97 -7.87
N THR A 489 15.77 25.02 -7.13
CA THR A 489 15.65 26.38 -7.67
C THR A 489 16.79 27.32 -7.24
N GLY A 490 17.61 26.92 -6.28
CA GLY A 490 18.62 27.77 -5.66
C GLY A 490 18.04 28.71 -4.60
N MET A 491 18.91 29.44 -3.92
CA MET A 491 18.62 30.33 -2.81
C MET A 491 19.14 31.74 -3.08
N ILE A 492 18.52 32.75 -2.47
CA ILE A 492 19.04 34.13 -2.52
C ILE A 492 20.39 34.17 -1.78
N PRO A 493 21.46 34.75 -2.38
CA PRO A 493 22.76 34.85 -1.74
C PRO A 493 22.67 35.49 -0.36
N GLY A 494 23.28 34.85 0.64
CA GLY A 494 23.27 35.33 2.04
C GLY A 494 21.97 35.07 2.81
N SER A 495 20.96 34.43 2.22
CA SER A 495 19.77 33.98 2.93
C SER A 495 20.06 32.80 3.86
N ILE A 496 19.33 32.74 4.97
CA ILE A 496 19.31 31.59 5.87
C ILE A 496 18.06 30.75 5.63
N SER A 497 18.12 29.46 5.90
CA SER A 497 16.94 28.59 5.84
C SER A 497 16.32 28.39 7.22
N ILE A 498 15.05 28.75 7.33
CA ILE A 498 14.19 28.40 8.46
C ILE A 498 12.84 27.99 7.86
N PRO A 499 12.57 26.69 7.67
CA PRO A 499 11.31 26.23 7.06
C PRO A 499 10.09 26.75 7.81
N LEU A 500 9.00 27.03 7.09
CA LEU A 500 7.77 27.58 7.66
C LEU A 500 7.27 26.80 8.88
N LEU A 501 7.38 25.48 8.86
CA LEU A 501 6.94 24.58 9.93
C LEU A 501 7.56 24.92 11.30
N VAL A 502 8.75 25.54 11.32
CA VAL A 502 9.52 25.81 12.54
C VAL A 502 9.78 27.29 12.77
N LEU A 503 9.17 28.16 11.97
CA LEU A 503 9.53 29.57 11.86
C LEU A 503 9.43 30.31 13.20
N GLU A 504 8.29 30.20 13.88
CA GLU A 504 8.00 31.03 15.06
C GLU A 504 9.01 30.78 16.20
N TRP A 505 9.26 29.52 16.58
CA TRP A 505 10.20 29.25 17.67
C TRP A 505 11.66 29.37 17.23
N ARG A 506 11.98 29.21 15.94
CA ARG A 506 13.35 29.48 15.44
C ARG A 506 13.64 30.98 15.37
N CYS A 507 12.63 31.84 15.36
CA CYS A 507 12.78 33.29 15.35
C CYS A 507 12.52 33.95 16.72
N ASP A 508 11.93 33.25 17.69
CA ASP A 508 11.70 33.76 19.04
C ASP A 508 12.99 33.67 19.89
N PRO A 509 13.57 34.79 20.37
CA PRO A 509 14.73 34.79 21.27
C PRO A 509 14.49 34.09 22.62
N ALA A 510 13.23 33.97 23.05
CA ALA A 510 12.87 33.33 24.32
C ALA A 510 12.65 31.81 24.21
N SER A 511 12.63 31.25 22.99
CA SER A 511 12.30 29.83 22.76
C SER A 511 13.34 28.82 23.25
N GLY A 512 14.58 29.26 23.45
CA GLY A 512 15.74 28.39 23.70
C GLY A 512 16.22 27.59 22.48
N ALA A 513 15.58 27.76 21.31
CA ALA A 513 15.90 27.07 20.05
C ALA A 513 16.14 28.03 18.87
N THR A 514 16.24 29.34 19.17
CA THR A 514 16.42 30.43 18.22
C THR A 514 17.59 30.16 17.27
N ASN A 515 17.40 30.46 15.99
CA ASN A 515 18.49 30.40 15.03
C ASN A 515 19.55 31.47 15.39
N PRO A 516 20.85 31.13 15.47
CA PRO A 516 21.90 32.09 15.85
C PRO A 516 22.01 33.35 14.98
N ALA A 517 21.50 33.30 13.75
CA ALA A 517 21.46 34.46 12.84
C ALA A 517 20.38 35.50 13.21
N VAL A 518 19.39 35.10 14.02
CA VAL A 518 18.35 35.97 14.57
C VAL A 518 18.84 36.57 15.88
N LYS A 519 19.21 37.86 15.86
CA LYS A 519 19.90 38.52 16.97
C LYS A 519 18.96 39.27 17.92
N SER A 520 17.87 39.83 17.39
CA SER A 520 16.88 40.62 18.16
C SER A 520 15.55 40.73 17.41
N LEU A 521 14.48 41.11 18.12
CA LEU A 521 13.19 41.43 17.51
C LEU A 521 13.20 42.78 16.73
N ASP A 522 14.19 43.63 16.99
CA ASP A 522 14.41 44.88 16.25
C ASP A 522 15.12 44.64 14.91
N GLN A 523 15.63 43.41 14.67
CA GLN A 523 16.32 43.06 13.44
C GLN A 523 15.37 43.11 12.24
N ARG A 524 15.82 43.72 11.14
CA ARG A 524 15.08 43.73 9.87
C ARG A 524 15.09 42.34 9.26
N VAL A 525 13.92 41.75 9.05
CA VAL A 525 13.77 40.40 8.49
C VAL A 525 12.91 40.42 7.24
N VAL A 526 13.33 39.67 6.22
CA VAL A 526 12.60 39.51 4.95
C VAL A 526 12.33 38.03 4.73
N THR A 527 11.07 37.62 4.73
CA THR A 527 10.71 36.22 4.47
C THR A 527 10.51 35.97 2.98
N VAL A 528 10.93 34.78 2.51
CA VAL A 528 10.89 34.42 1.09
C VAL A 528 10.37 33.01 0.89
N CYS A 529 9.42 32.86 -0.02
CA CYS A 529 8.91 31.58 -0.52
C CYS A 529 9.09 31.49 -2.05
N ASN A 530 8.49 30.51 -2.73
CA ASN A 530 8.64 30.38 -4.18
C ASN A 530 8.04 31.59 -4.92
N GLU A 531 6.80 31.96 -4.59
CA GLU A 531 5.97 32.86 -5.42
C GLU A 531 5.53 34.16 -4.70
N GLY A 532 5.86 34.33 -3.41
CA GLY A 532 5.51 35.53 -2.64
C GLY A 532 4.11 35.52 -1.97
N TYR A 533 3.47 34.35 -1.83
CA TYR A 533 2.21 34.17 -1.10
C TYR A 533 2.43 33.78 0.35
N THR A 534 3.02 32.62 0.57
CA THR A 534 3.27 32.04 1.90
C THR A 534 4.20 32.91 2.75
N SER A 535 5.13 33.63 2.10
CA SER A 535 6.00 34.60 2.77
C SER A 535 5.22 35.76 3.40
N SER A 536 4.11 36.22 2.81
CA SER A 536 3.28 37.25 3.44
C SER A 536 2.67 36.75 4.77
N PHE A 537 2.24 35.48 4.84
CA PHE A 537 1.74 34.88 6.09
C PHE A 537 2.85 34.67 7.12
N ALA A 538 4.03 34.23 6.68
CA ALA A 538 5.21 34.10 7.53
C ALA A 538 5.62 35.45 8.14
N ALA A 539 5.67 36.50 7.32
CA ALA A 539 5.92 37.87 7.75
C ALA A 539 4.88 38.34 8.78
N ALA A 540 3.58 38.11 8.53
CA ALA A 540 2.53 38.43 9.49
C ALA A 540 2.69 37.66 10.82
N SER A 541 3.12 36.39 10.78
CA SER A 541 3.40 35.59 11.98
C SER A 541 4.57 36.17 12.79
N LEU A 542 5.68 36.52 12.13
CA LEU A 542 6.83 37.15 12.80
C LEU A 542 6.49 38.53 13.37
N LYS A 543 5.65 39.31 12.69
CA LYS A 543 5.14 40.58 13.25
C LYS A 543 4.32 40.35 14.51
N ARG A 544 3.47 39.31 14.54
CA ARG A 544 2.73 38.90 15.74
C ARG A 544 3.64 38.39 16.87
N LEU A 545 4.76 37.76 16.52
CA LEU A 545 5.78 37.31 17.46
C LEU A 545 6.53 38.48 18.12
N GLY A 546 6.52 39.66 17.49
CA GLY A 546 7.04 40.91 18.05
C GLY A 546 8.15 41.56 17.23
N PHE A 547 8.46 41.07 16.02
CA PHE A 547 9.43 41.75 15.16
C PHE A 547 8.90 43.11 14.69
N GLU A 548 9.69 44.17 14.88
CA GLU A 548 9.29 45.54 14.52
C GLU A 548 9.41 45.79 13.01
N HIS A 549 10.39 45.15 12.36
CA HIS A 549 10.75 45.41 10.97
C HIS A 549 10.67 44.14 10.11
N VAL A 550 9.45 43.73 9.78
CA VAL A 550 9.19 42.53 8.96
C VAL A 550 8.74 42.90 7.56
N ALA A 551 9.29 42.20 6.58
CA ALA A 551 8.87 42.27 5.19
C ALA A 551 8.80 40.89 4.52
N ASP A 552 8.22 40.85 3.33
CA ASP A 552 8.32 39.72 2.41
C ASP A 552 8.86 40.16 1.03
N LEU A 553 9.25 39.17 0.21
CA LEU A 553 9.68 39.40 -1.16
C LEU A 553 8.51 39.19 -2.14
N GLU A 554 8.20 40.22 -2.93
CA GLU A 554 7.21 40.11 -4.00
C GLU A 554 7.66 39.13 -5.09
N GLY A 555 6.75 38.22 -5.46
CA GLY A 555 7.05 37.17 -6.44
C GLY A 555 7.99 36.07 -5.92
N GLY A 556 8.48 36.15 -4.68
CA GLY A 556 9.37 35.15 -4.09
C GLY A 556 10.66 34.93 -4.87
N VAL A 557 11.23 33.73 -4.77
CA VAL A 557 12.45 33.35 -5.50
C VAL A 557 12.24 33.31 -7.01
N GLU A 558 11.03 33.01 -7.47
CA GLU A 558 10.71 33.06 -8.91
C GLU A 558 10.80 34.48 -9.46
N GLY A 559 10.22 35.45 -8.75
CA GLY A 559 10.34 36.87 -9.07
C GLY A 559 11.79 37.36 -9.02
N TRP A 560 12.58 36.86 -8.07
CA TRP A 560 14.01 37.13 -7.99
C TRP A 560 14.78 36.61 -9.21
N GLY A 561 14.56 35.35 -9.59
CA GLY A 561 15.17 34.76 -10.77
C GLY A 561 14.72 35.43 -12.08
N ALA A 562 13.43 35.75 -12.19
CA ALA A 562 12.86 36.45 -13.35
C ALA A 562 13.43 37.87 -13.53
N ALA A 563 13.84 38.52 -12.44
CA ALA A 563 14.55 39.79 -12.47
C ALA A 563 16.04 39.66 -12.88
N GLY A 564 16.52 38.45 -13.16
CA GLY A 564 17.90 38.17 -13.54
C GLY A 564 18.91 38.26 -12.40
N LEU A 565 18.44 38.22 -11.14
CA LEU A 565 19.29 38.31 -9.95
C LEU A 565 19.90 36.95 -9.58
N PRO A 566 21.11 36.91 -9.00
CA PRO A 566 21.84 35.66 -8.78
C PRO A 566 21.15 34.75 -7.75
N LEU A 567 21.21 33.44 -7.99
CA LEU A 567 20.83 32.39 -7.04
C LEU A 567 22.03 31.48 -6.79
N VAL A 568 22.19 31.03 -5.55
CA VAL A 568 23.26 30.11 -5.13
C VAL A 568 22.66 28.76 -4.74
N GLN A 569 23.41 27.69 -5.02
CA GLN A 569 23.02 26.36 -4.56
C GLN A 569 23.22 26.25 -3.04
N PRO A 570 22.36 25.52 -2.31
CA PRO A 570 22.58 25.27 -0.90
C PRO A 570 23.90 24.53 -0.72
N SER A 571 24.76 25.02 0.17
CA SER A 571 25.98 24.30 0.55
C SER A 571 25.61 22.96 1.21
N PRO A 572 26.34 21.86 0.93
CA PRO A 572 26.14 20.62 1.67
C PRO A 572 26.36 20.89 3.16
N PRO A 573 25.58 20.25 4.06
CA PRO A 573 25.81 20.37 5.50
C PRO A 573 27.25 19.96 5.82
N ALA A 574 27.95 20.78 6.59
CA ALA A 574 29.28 20.50 7.11
C ALA A 574 29.25 19.40 8.19
#